data_AF-A0A3A4NY39-F1
#
_entry.id   AF-A0A3A4NY39-F1
#
_cell.length_a   1.000
_cell.length_b   1.000
_cell.length_c   1.000
_cell.angle_alpha   90.00
_cell.angle_beta   90.00
_cell.angle_gamma   90.00
#
_symmetry.space_group_name_H-M   'P 1'
#
loop_
_entity.id
_entity.type
_entity.pdbx_description
1 polymer ?
#
loop_
_entity_poly.entity_id
_entity_poly.type
_entity_poly.pdbx_seq_one_letter_code
_entity_poly.pdbx_strand_id
1 'polypeptide(L)'
;MNQIHRTRIISPVFVFVMLLTSCSSKELRMLQDSVSDLEMRVYRYQQESSKETTKTTSSLSEVNESINTAFQEIRYAQSNLENLMNQLSGRVAGVERRVEQLGERMNRLDTNSSENYSVLTDNINLVREQSKEELSHELANLKAEMRKIASDLSGLREQSAQNRGAMESRLNARITQLESNTQAVYERILKEMGIASPVKNTSSTSSEQESYTGTVHIVSSGDTLSNIAAKYQVSMRAIQELNGIDDPSRIILGQRIRIPSR
;
A
#
# COMPACT_ATOMS: atom_id res chain seq x y z
N MET A 1 -118.56 -79.40 -93.05
CA MET A 1 -119.18 -78.28 -93.80
C MET A 1 -118.10 -77.26 -94.12
N ASN A 2 -117.86 -77.03 -95.41
CA ASN A 2 -116.97 -76.04 -95.99
C ASN A 2 -117.25 -74.61 -95.48
N GLN A 3 -116.20 -73.77 -95.35
CA GLN A 3 -116.16 -72.40 -95.86
C GLN A 3 -114.70 -71.86 -95.85
N ILE A 4 -114.05 -71.99 -97.02
CA ILE A 4 -113.33 -70.97 -97.83
C ILE A 4 -112.41 -69.92 -97.14
N HIS A 5 -111.18 -69.88 -97.66
CA HIS A 5 -110.10 -68.91 -97.49
C HIS A 5 -110.46 -67.42 -97.66
N ARG A 6 -109.77 -66.56 -96.89
CA ARG A 6 -109.25 -65.27 -97.38
C ARG A 6 -107.80 -65.05 -96.91
N THR A 7 -106.86 -65.28 -97.82
CA THR A 7 -105.47 -64.83 -97.72
C THR A 7 -105.42 -63.31 -97.87
N ARG A 8 -105.00 -62.59 -96.82
CA ARG A 8 -104.63 -61.17 -96.91
C ARG A 8 -103.19 -61.06 -97.37
N ILE A 9 -102.97 -60.61 -98.61
CA ILE A 9 -101.65 -60.19 -99.10
C ILE A 9 -101.31 -58.88 -98.39
N ILE A 10 -100.30 -58.91 -97.52
CA ILE A 10 -99.78 -57.72 -96.84
C ILE A 10 -98.93 -56.96 -97.86
N SER A 11 -99.27 -55.69 -98.11
CA SER A 11 -98.57 -54.85 -99.07
C SER A 11 -97.09 -54.70 -98.70
N PRO A 12 -96.14 -54.89 -99.64
CA PRO A 12 -94.70 -54.72 -99.38
C PRO A 12 -94.35 -53.28 -98.94
N VAL A 13 -95.16 -52.30 -99.32
CA VAL A 13 -95.05 -50.90 -98.84
C VAL A 13 -95.33 -50.80 -97.34
N PHE A 14 -96.26 -51.61 -96.82
CA PHE A 14 -96.60 -51.61 -95.40
C PHE A 14 -95.48 -52.22 -94.56
N VAL A 15 -94.86 -53.31 -95.02
CA VAL A 15 -93.72 -53.93 -94.33
C VAL A 15 -92.48 -53.01 -94.36
N PHE A 16 -92.25 -52.31 -95.48
CA PHE A 16 -91.15 -51.35 -95.60
C PHE A 16 -91.36 -50.10 -94.72
N VAL A 17 -92.58 -49.56 -94.65
CA VAL A 17 -92.92 -48.46 -93.74
C VAL A 17 -92.85 -48.92 -92.27
N MET A 18 -93.25 -50.15 -91.95
CA MET A 18 -93.19 -50.68 -90.59
C MET A 18 -91.74 -50.98 -90.15
N LEU A 19 -90.88 -51.44 -91.06
CA LEU A 19 -89.45 -51.62 -90.80
C LEU A 19 -88.70 -50.29 -90.71
N LEU A 20 -89.01 -49.29 -91.57
CA LEU A 20 -88.43 -47.95 -91.46
C LEU A 20 -88.87 -47.22 -90.18
N THR A 21 -90.16 -47.29 -89.83
CA THR A 21 -90.68 -46.71 -88.57
C THR A 21 -90.21 -47.46 -87.32
N SER A 22 -90.03 -48.78 -87.38
CA SER A 22 -89.47 -49.57 -86.29
C SER A 22 -87.95 -49.39 -86.15
N CYS A 23 -87.23 -49.16 -87.25
CA CYS A 23 -85.78 -48.90 -87.22
C CYS A 23 -85.48 -47.49 -86.70
N SER A 24 -86.16 -46.46 -87.21
CA SER A 24 -86.02 -45.09 -86.69
C SER A 24 -86.49 -44.96 -85.24
N SER A 25 -87.53 -45.68 -84.80
CA SER A 25 -87.95 -45.63 -83.39
C SER A 25 -86.99 -46.35 -82.43
N LYS A 26 -86.29 -47.39 -82.87
CA LYS A 26 -85.22 -48.03 -82.08
C LYS A 26 -84.00 -47.13 -81.97
N GLU A 27 -83.57 -46.51 -83.06
CA GLU A 27 -82.49 -45.52 -83.02
C GLU A 27 -82.86 -44.31 -82.15
N LEU A 28 -84.10 -43.81 -82.24
CA LEU A 28 -84.59 -42.71 -81.40
C LEU A 28 -84.61 -43.09 -79.91
N ARG A 29 -85.01 -44.33 -79.57
CA ARG A 29 -84.97 -44.84 -78.20
C ARG A 29 -83.53 -44.99 -77.69
N MET A 30 -82.62 -45.54 -78.49
CA MET A 30 -81.21 -45.63 -78.12
C MET A 30 -80.57 -44.24 -77.95
N LEU A 31 -80.96 -43.28 -78.79
CA LEU A 31 -80.53 -41.89 -78.64
C LEU A 31 -81.06 -41.27 -77.35
N GLN A 32 -82.34 -41.50 -77.01
CA GLN A 32 -82.95 -40.99 -75.78
C GLN A 32 -82.34 -41.62 -74.52
N ASP A 33 -82.07 -42.92 -74.53
CA ASP A 33 -81.36 -43.61 -73.44
C ASP A 33 -79.92 -43.06 -73.31
N SER A 34 -79.25 -42.81 -74.43
CA SER A 34 -77.91 -42.21 -74.44
C SER A 34 -77.91 -40.75 -73.95
N VAL A 35 -78.95 -39.97 -74.27
CA VAL A 35 -79.10 -38.60 -73.77
C VAL A 35 -79.35 -38.60 -72.26
N SER A 36 -80.25 -39.45 -71.76
CA SER A 36 -80.47 -39.57 -70.31
C SER A 36 -79.24 -40.09 -69.55
N ASP A 37 -78.46 -41.01 -70.12
CA ASP A 37 -77.16 -41.40 -69.55
C ASP A 37 -76.17 -40.24 -69.55
N LEU A 38 -76.12 -39.44 -70.62
CA LEU A 38 -75.30 -38.23 -70.69
C LEU A 38 -75.72 -37.21 -69.64
N GLU A 39 -77.02 -36.93 -69.49
CA GLU A 39 -77.57 -36.04 -68.47
C GLU A 39 -77.21 -36.52 -67.06
N MET A 40 -77.31 -37.83 -66.80
CA MET A 40 -76.93 -38.41 -65.52
C MET A 40 -75.42 -38.29 -65.26
N ARG A 41 -74.58 -38.46 -66.28
CA ARG A 41 -73.13 -38.25 -66.17
C ARG A 41 -72.79 -36.78 -65.94
N VAL A 42 -73.40 -35.86 -66.69
CA VAL A 42 -73.23 -34.41 -66.51
C VAL A 42 -73.62 -34.01 -65.09
N TYR A 43 -74.74 -34.52 -64.58
CA TYR A 43 -75.18 -34.27 -63.21
C TYR A 43 -74.18 -34.81 -62.17
N ARG A 44 -73.66 -36.04 -62.35
CA ARG A 44 -72.63 -36.59 -61.48
C ARG A 44 -71.34 -35.78 -61.51
N TYR A 45 -70.85 -35.40 -62.69
CA TYR A 45 -69.67 -34.55 -62.85
C TYR A 45 -69.84 -33.18 -62.18
N GLN A 46 -71.02 -32.56 -62.29
CA GLN A 46 -71.32 -31.30 -61.60
C GLN A 46 -71.32 -31.46 -60.07
N GLN A 47 -71.86 -32.57 -59.56
CA GLN A 47 -71.86 -32.83 -58.11
C GLN A 47 -70.44 -33.14 -57.59
N GLU A 48 -69.64 -33.91 -58.31
CA GLU A 48 -68.25 -34.19 -57.94
C GLU A 48 -67.37 -32.94 -58.02
N SER A 49 -67.50 -32.15 -59.10
CA SER A 49 -66.78 -30.88 -59.25
C SER A 49 -67.15 -29.86 -58.16
N SER A 50 -68.42 -29.78 -57.76
CA SER A 50 -68.84 -28.91 -56.64
C SER A 50 -68.33 -29.39 -55.28
N LYS A 51 -68.29 -30.71 -55.03
CA LYS A 51 -67.65 -31.28 -53.83
C LYS A 51 -66.15 -31.01 -53.78
N GLU A 52 -65.46 -31.11 -54.90
CA GLU A 52 -64.01 -30.88 -54.97
C GLU A 52 -63.66 -29.39 -54.83
N THR A 53 -64.45 -28.50 -55.43
CA THR A 53 -64.33 -27.04 -55.23
C THR A 53 -64.67 -26.60 -53.81
N THR A 54 -65.67 -27.20 -53.15
CA THR A 54 -65.96 -26.92 -51.73
C THR A 54 -64.87 -27.45 -50.79
N LYS A 55 -64.33 -28.64 -51.04
CA LYS A 55 -63.22 -29.18 -50.24
C LYS A 55 -61.97 -28.31 -50.36
N THR A 56 -61.61 -27.91 -51.58
CA THR A 56 -60.45 -27.05 -51.82
C THR A 56 -60.62 -25.66 -51.21
N THR A 57 -61.81 -25.07 -51.28
CA THR A 57 -62.08 -23.76 -50.63
C THR A 57 -62.08 -23.84 -49.11
N SER A 58 -62.60 -24.91 -48.50
CA SER A 58 -62.51 -25.15 -47.05
C SER A 58 -61.07 -25.28 -46.58
N SER A 59 -60.27 -26.14 -47.23
CA SER A 59 -58.85 -26.30 -46.89
C SER A 59 -58.06 -25.01 -47.09
N LEU A 60 -58.38 -24.21 -48.11
CA LEU A 60 -57.75 -22.90 -48.32
C LEU A 60 -58.12 -21.90 -47.20
N SER A 61 -59.36 -21.93 -46.72
CA SER A 61 -59.80 -21.11 -45.57
C SER A 61 -59.07 -21.49 -44.29
N GLU A 62 -58.93 -22.79 -44.01
CA GLU A 62 -58.19 -23.31 -42.85
C GLU A 62 -56.72 -22.89 -42.89
N VAL A 63 -56.07 -23.02 -44.07
CA VAL A 63 -54.69 -22.56 -44.27
C VAL A 63 -54.59 -21.05 -44.06
N ASN A 64 -55.54 -20.27 -44.58
CA ASN A 64 -55.53 -18.81 -44.41
C ASN A 64 -55.72 -18.39 -42.95
N GLU A 65 -56.58 -19.09 -42.20
CA GLU A 65 -56.77 -18.87 -40.76
C GLU A 65 -55.50 -19.20 -39.96
N SER A 66 -54.85 -20.34 -40.28
CA SER A 66 -53.57 -20.72 -39.68
C SER A 66 -52.47 -19.70 -39.98
N ILE A 67 -52.37 -19.23 -41.23
CA ILE A 67 -51.42 -18.18 -41.65
C ILE A 67 -51.68 -16.88 -40.88
N ASN A 68 -52.94 -16.45 -40.78
CA ASN A 68 -53.29 -15.23 -40.05
C ASN A 68 -52.94 -15.35 -38.56
N THR A 69 -53.17 -16.51 -37.95
CA THR A 69 -52.80 -16.78 -36.56
C THR A 69 -51.29 -16.70 -36.36
N ALA A 70 -50.51 -17.36 -37.22
CA ALA A 70 -49.05 -17.30 -37.20
C ALA A 70 -48.54 -15.86 -37.38
N PHE A 71 -49.15 -15.06 -38.26
CA PHE A 71 -48.80 -13.65 -38.42
C PHE A 71 -49.07 -12.82 -37.16
N GLN A 72 -50.15 -13.08 -36.42
CA GLN A 72 -50.43 -12.38 -35.17
C GLN A 72 -49.42 -12.75 -34.08
N GLU A 73 -49.07 -14.03 -33.96
CA GLU A 73 -48.03 -14.49 -33.03
C GLU A 73 -46.67 -13.85 -33.32
N ILE A 74 -46.29 -13.79 -34.60
CA ILE A 74 -45.05 -13.13 -35.04
C ILE A 74 -45.06 -11.64 -34.68
N ARG A 75 -46.17 -10.93 -34.95
CA ARG A 75 -46.28 -9.50 -34.61
C ARG A 75 -46.19 -9.28 -33.09
N TYR A 76 -46.82 -10.14 -32.30
CA TYR A 76 -46.73 -10.08 -30.84
C TYR A 76 -45.30 -10.32 -30.36
N ALA A 77 -44.62 -11.33 -30.88
CA ALA A 77 -43.23 -11.62 -30.57
C ALA A 77 -42.29 -10.46 -30.96
N GLN A 78 -42.53 -9.81 -32.11
CA GLN A 78 -41.79 -8.63 -32.55
C GLN A 78 -41.95 -7.46 -31.57
N SER A 79 -43.18 -7.16 -31.15
CA SER A 79 -43.43 -6.08 -30.18
C SER A 79 -42.75 -6.36 -28.82
N ASN A 80 -42.79 -7.60 -28.34
CA ASN A 80 -42.08 -7.99 -27.12
C ASN A 80 -40.56 -7.82 -27.26
N LEU A 81 -39.99 -8.18 -28.41
CA LEU A 81 -38.56 -8.02 -28.67
C LEU A 81 -38.16 -6.53 -28.73
N GLU A 82 -38.96 -5.68 -29.37
CA GLU A 82 -38.72 -4.23 -29.40
C GLU A 82 -38.73 -3.63 -27.99
N ASN A 83 -39.68 -4.04 -27.15
CA ASN A 83 -39.74 -3.60 -25.76
C ASN A 83 -38.50 -4.03 -24.96
N LEU A 84 -38.05 -5.28 -25.13
CA LEU A 84 -36.82 -5.78 -24.49
C LEU A 84 -35.58 -5.04 -24.99
N MET A 85 -35.49 -4.75 -26.28
CA MET A 85 -34.38 -3.98 -26.87
C MET A 85 -34.34 -2.56 -26.30
N ASN A 86 -35.48 -1.91 -26.16
CA ASN A 86 -35.56 -0.57 -25.55
C ASN A 86 -35.13 -0.59 -24.08
N GLN A 87 -35.57 -1.59 -23.31
CA GLN A 87 -35.13 -1.77 -21.92
C GLN A 87 -33.61 -2.03 -21.83
N LEU A 88 -33.08 -2.88 -22.70
CA LEU A 88 -31.66 -3.19 -22.73
C LEU A 88 -30.84 -1.96 -23.08
N SER A 89 -31.26 -1.18 -24.08
CA SER A 89 -30.63 0.10 -24.45
C SER A 89 -30.61 1.07 -23.27
N GLY A 90 -31.70 1.17 -22.52
CA GLY A 90 -31.75 2.01 -21.32
C GLY A 90 -30.79 1.54 -20.22
N ARG A 91 -30.67 0.22 -20.02
CA ARG A 91 -29.71 -0.36 -19.07
C ARG A 91 -28.26 -0.12 -19.49
N VAL A 92 -27.93 -0.29 -20.77
CA VAL A 92 -26.59 -0.03 -21.33
C VAL A 92 -26.22 1.44 -21.13
N ALA A 93 -27.09 2.38 -21.49
CA ALA A 93 -26.87 3.81 -21.26
C ALA A 93 -26.71 4.16 -19.77
N GLY A 94 -27.34 3.40 -18.87
CA GLY A 94 -27.14 3.52 -17.43
C GLY A 94 -25.77 3.02 -16.97
N VAL A 95 -25.28 1.91 -17.54
CA VAL A 95 -23.94 1.38 -17.25
C VAL A 95 -22.86 2.31 -17.79
N GLU A 96 -22.99 2.83 -19.01
CA GLU A 96 -22.05 3.76 -19.61
C GLU A 96 -21.84 5.01 -18.75
N ARG A 97 -22.93 5.64 -18.29
CA ARG A 97 -22.86 6.79 -17.36
C ARG A 97 -22.16 6.45 -16.05
N ARG A 98 -22.36 5.25 -15.50
CA ARG A 98 -21.69 4.81 -14.27
C ARG A 98 -20.19 4.60 -14.50
N VAL A 99 -19.80 4.06 -15.65
CA VAL A 99 -18.39 3.88 -16.05
C VAL A 99 -17.71 5.23 -16.20
N GLU A 100 -18.36 6.20 -16.84
CA GLU A 100 -17.86 7.56 -16.97
C GLU A 100 -17.65 8.23 -15.60
N GLN A 101 -18.65 8.16 -14.71
CA GLN A 101 -18.51 8.66 -13.33
C GLN A 101 -17.40 7.97 -12.54
N LEU A 102 -17.20 6.66 -12.72
CA LEU A 102 -16.10 5.91 -12.12
C LEU A 102 -14.75 6.40 -12.66
N GLY A 103 -14.64 6.67 -13.96
CA GLY A 103 -13.45 7.23 -14.58
C GLY A 103 -13.08 8.60 -14.00
N GLU A 104 -14.05 9.50 -13.86
CA GLU A 104 -13.82 10.81 -13.23
C GLU A 104 -13.38 10.68 -11.78
N ARG A 105 -14.01 9.79 -11.01
CA ARG A 105 -13.64 9.54 -9.61
C ARG A 105 -12.22 8.98 -9.48
N MET A 106 -11.82 8.08 -10.37
CA MET A 106 -10.46 7.53 -10.40
C MET A 106 -9.43 8.62 -10.69
N ASN A 107 -9.68 9.46 -11.71
CA ASN A 107 -8.79 10.55 -12.05
C ASN A 107 -8.62 11.56 -10.90
N ARG A 108 -9.72 11.92 -10.22
CA ARG A 108 -9.66 12.79 -9.02
C ARG A 108 -8.87 12.15 -7.87
N LEU A 109 -8.95 10.83 -7.72
CA LEU A 109 -8.21 10.11 -6.67
C LEU A 109 -6.71 10.12 -6.96
N ASP A 110 -6.33 9.92 -8.22
CA ASP A 110 -4.94 9.95 -8.66
C ASP A 110 -4.33 11.35 -8.49
N THR A 111 -5.04 12.41 -8.90
CA THR A 111 -4.57 13.79 -8.72
C THR A 111 -4.41 14.15 -7.24
N ASN A 112 -5.44 13.87 -6.43
CA ASN A 112 -5.40 14.19 -5.01
C ASN A 112 -4.29 13.42 -4.28
N SER A 113 -4.07 12.15 -4.65
CA SER A 113 -3.00 11.35 -4.05
C SER A 113 -1.63 11.95 -4.42
N SER A 114 -1.40 12.24 -5.70
CA SER A 114 -0.13 12.83 -6.16
C SER A 114 0.16 14.19 -5.50
N GLU A 115 -0.85 15.07 -5.43
CA GLU A 115 -0.71 16.37 -4.77
C GLU A 115 -0.41 16.21 -3.27
N ASN A 116 -1.14 15.35 -2.57
CA ASN A 116 -0.90 15.09 -1.15
C ASN A 116 0.50 14.50 -0.88
N TYR A 117 0.99 13.60 -1.74
CA TYR A 117 2.35 13.06 -1.61
C TYR A 117 3.42 14.12 -1.85
N SER A 118 3.24 15.02 -2.82
CA SER A 118 4.15 16.14 -3.06
C SER A 118 4.21 17.06 -1.85
N VAL A 119 3.06 17.52 -1.37
CA VAL A 119 2.96 18.42 -0.22
C VAL A 119 3.54 17.78 1.04
N LEU A 120 3.28 16.49 1.28
CA LEU A 120 3.85 15.78 2.42
C LEU A 120 5.38 15.69 2.32
N THR A 121 5.90 15.43 1.12
CA THR A 121 7.35 15.38 0.88
C THR A 121 8.01 16.73 1.12
N ASP A 122 7.40 17.81 0.64
CA ASP A 122 7.87 19.17 0.85
C ASP A 122 7.86 19.55 2.34
N ASN A 123 6.79 19.22 3.07
CA ASN A 123 6.69 19.47 4.50
C ASN A 123 7.73 18.66 5.30
N ILE A 124 7.95 17.39 4.95
CA ILE A 124 8.99 16.55 5.59
C ILE A 124 10.37 17.17 5.38
N ASN A 125 10.67 17.61 4.15
CA ASN A 125 11.94 18.23 3.84
C ASN A 125 12.12 19.57 4.57
N LEU A 126 11.07 20.38 4.63
CA LEU A 126 11.07 21.67 5.35
C LEU A 126 11.35 21.46 6.83
N VAL A 127 10.60 20.58 7.50
CA VAL A 127 10.79 20.28 8.93
C VAL A 127 12.19 19.72 9.18
N ARG A 128 12.67 18.84 8.30
CA ARG A 128 14.02 18.27 8.41
C ARG A 128 15.09 19.35 8.36
N GLU A 129 14.99 20.31 7.43
CA GLU A 129 15.99 21.37 7.31
C GLU A 129 15.90 22.37 8.46
N GLN A 130 14.67 22.73 8.89
CA GLN A 130 14.46 23.58 10.07
C GLN A 130 15.08 22.97 11.33
N SER A 131 14.80 21.70 11.63
CA SER A 131 15.40 21.02 12.79
C SER A 131 16.92 20.92 12.69
N LYS A 132 17.47 20.76 11.49
CA LYS A 132 18.92 20.73 11.27
C LYS A 132 19.55 22.09 11.53
N GLU A 133 18.93 23.17 11.09
CA GLU A 133 19.38 24.53 11.37
C GLU A 133 19.34 24.84 12.86
N GLU A 134 18.23 24.53 13.54
CA GLU A 134 18.07 24.70 15.00
C GLU A 134 19.16 23.95 15.78
N LEU A 135 19.35 22.66 15.51
CA LEU A 135 20.39 21.85 16.14
C LEU A 135 21.80 22.39 15.86
N SER A 136 22.04 22.91 14.65
CA SER A 136 23.34 23.48 14.30
C SER A 136 23.64 24.75 15.10
N HIS A 137 22.63 25.60 15.31
CA HIS A 137 22.75 26.83 16.10
C HIS A 137 22.95 26.51 17.58
N GLU A 138 22.21 25.54 18.11
CA GLU A 138 22.33 25.12 19.51
C GLU A 138 23.71 24.52 19.80
N LEU A 139 24.22 23.67 18.89
CA LEU A 139 25.59 23.16 18.97
C LEU A 139 26.65 24.25 18.88
N ALA A 140 26.43 25.28 18.06
CA ALA A 140 27.35 26.42 17.96
C ALA A 140 27.40 27.21 19.28
N ASN A 141 26.24 27.48 19.88
CA ASN A 141 26.13 28.16 21.17
C ASN A 141 26.80 27.35 22.28
N LEU A 142 26.49 26.06 22.40
CA LEU A 142 27.07 25.19 23.42
C LEU A 142 28.60 25.11 23.28
N LYS A 143 29.12 25.04 22.05
CA LYS A 143 30.58 25.10 21.81
C LYS A 143 31.18 26.42 22.25
N ALA A 144 30.49 27.55 22.04
CA ALA A 144 30.97 28.85 22.48
C ALA A 144 31.00 28.94 24.03
N GLU A 145 29.95 28.46 24.70
CA GLU A 145 29.92 28.39 26.16
C GLU A 145 31.02 27.50 26.72
N MET A 146 31.23 26.32 26.15
CA MET A 146 32.31 25.43 26.55
C MET A 146 33.70 26.06 26.41
N ARG A 147 33.94 26.82 25.33
CA ARG A 147 35.19 27.57 25.16
C ARG A 147 35.37 28.64 26.23
N LYS A 148 34.29 29.35 26.59
CA LYS A 148 34.31 30.35 27.66
C LYS A 148 34.62 29.71 29.01
N ILE A 149 33.94 28.61 29.36
CA ILE A 149 34.20 27.86 30.60
C ILE A 149 35.65 27.38 30.65
N ALA A 150 36.19 26.87 29.53
CA ALA A 150 37.58 26.43 29.46
C ALA A 150 38.56 27.61 29.69
N SER A 151 38.28 28.77 29.11
CA SER A 151 39.03 30.00 29.34
C SER A 151 38.98 30.42 30.81
N ASP A 152 37.80 30.48 31.41
CA ASP A 152 37.62 30.87 32.82
C ASP A 152 38.33 29.90 33.78
N LEU A 153 38.25 28.59 33.51
CA LEU A 153 39.00 27.58 34.26
C LEU A 153 40.52 27.75 34.14
N SER A 154 41.01 28.13 32.96
CA SER A 154 42.44 28.41 32.78
C SER A 154 42.87 29.64 33.57
N GLY A 155 42.06 30.71 33.57
CA GLY A 155 42.30 31.91 34.37
C GLY A 155 42.29 31.65 35.86
N LEU A 156 41.33 30.87 36.37
CA LEU A 156 41.25 30.48 37.78
C LEU A 156 42.45 29.64 38.21
N ARG A 157 42.93 28.72 37.35
CA ARG A 157 44.13 27.92 37.64
C ARG A 157 45.37 28.79 37.74
N GLU A 158 45.52 29.74 36.82
CA GLU A 158 46.62 30.69 36.81
C GLU A 158 46.59 31.58 38.06
N GLN A 159 45.43 32.12 38.41
CA GLN A 159 45.26 32.91 39.63
C GLN A 159 45.56 32.09 40.90
N SER A 160 45.15 30.82 40.95
CA SER A 160 45.47 29.93 42.06
C SER A 160 46.97 29.67 42.16
N ALA A 161 47.67 29.50 41.03
CA ALA A 161 49.12 29.35 41.00
C ALA A 161 49.84 30.62 41.48
N GLN A 162 49.40 31.80 41.01
CA GLN A 162 49.93 33.09 41.43
C GLN A 162 49.72 33.34 42.93
N ASN A 163 48.52 33.07 43.44
CA ASN A 163 48.23 33.20 44.87
C ASN A 163 49.10 32.27 45.70
N ARG A 164 49.31 31.02 45.25
CA ARG A 164 50.20 30.06 45.92
C ARG A 164 51.64 30.56 45.95
N GLY A 165 52.18 31.01 44.81
CA GLY A 165 53.54 31.53 44.73
C GLY A 165 53.75 32.82 45.55
N ALA A 166 52.77 33.72 45.55
CA ALA A 166 52.81 34.92 46.38
C ALA A 166 52.76 34.60 47.88
N MET A 167 51.94 33.61 48.27
CA MET A 167 51.88 33.10 49.64
C MET A 167 53.21 32.47 50.06
N GLU A 168 53.78 31.59 49.23
CA GLU A 168 55.07 30.95 49.46
C GLU A 168 56.20 31.98 49.61
N SER A 169 56.26 32.99 48.75
CA SER A 169 57.24 34.08 48.84
C SER A 169 57.11 34.86 50.16
N ARG A 170 55.88 35.19 50.56
CA ARG A 170 55.61 35.85 51.86
C ARG A 170 56.01 34.97 53.04
N LEU A 171 55.71 33.68 52.99
CA LEU A 171 56.09 32.72 54.03
C LEU A 171 57.62 32.64 54.17
N ASN A 172 58.32 32.46 53.05
CA ASN A 172 59.77 32.37 53.00
C ASN A 172 60.43 33.65 53.53
N ALA A 173 59.94 34.82 53.12
CA ALA A 173 60.43 36.10 53.64
C ALA A 173 60.26 36.21 55.16
N ARG A 174 59.12 35.73 55.70
CA ARG A 174 58.88 35.71 57.15
C ARG A 174 59.78 34.72 57.87
N ILE A 175 60.02 33.54 57.30
CA ILE A 175 60.96 32.54 57.83
C ILE A 175 62.35 33.15 57.91
N THR A 176 62.88 33.72 56.82
CA THR A 176 64.20 34.37 56.81
C THR A 176 64.29 35.52 57.81
N GLN A 177 63.22 36.30 57.97
CA GLN A 177 63.19 37.36 58.99
C GLN A 177 63.24 36.80 60.42
N LEU A 178 62.50 35.72 60.70
CA LEU A 178 62.52 35.04 62.00
C LEU A 178 63.89 34.41 62.27
N GLU A 179 64.52 33.78 61.29
CA GLU A 179 65.90 33.27 61.37
C GLU A 179 66.90 34.40 61.66
N SER A 180 66.79 35.54 60.97
CA SER A 180 67.64 36.70 61.26
C SER A 180 67.42 37.25 62.68
N ASN A 181 66.17 37.32 63.14
CA ASN A 181 65.85 37.81 64.48
C ASN A 181 66.36 36.86 65.57
N THR A 182 66.17 35.55 65.38
CA THR A 182 66.68 34.53 66.31
C THR A 182 68.19 34.55 66.37
N GLN A 183 68.87 34.66 65.23
CA GLN A 183 70.33 34.83 65.19
C GLN A 183 70.77 36.10 65.93
N ALA A 184 70.08 37.23 65.75
CA ALA A 184 70.40 38.48 66.42
C ALA A 184 70.22 38.39 67.95
N VAL A 185 69.18 37.70 68.43
CA VAL A 185 68.96 37.43 69.85
C VAL A 185 70.05 36.52 70.40
N TYR A 186 70.41 35.45 69.67
CA TYR A 186 71.47 34.53 70.05
C TYR A 186 72.83 35.24 70.24
N GLU A 187 73.22 36.08 69.28
CA GLU A 187 74.47 36.86 69.37
C GLU A 187 74.47 37.85 70.55
N ARG A 188 73.32 38.46 70.88
CA ARG A 188 73.21 39.31 72.08
C ARG A 188 73.46 38.52 73.36
N ILE A 189 72.84 37.35 73.50
CA ILE A 189 73.00 36.50 74.67
C ILE A 189 74.46 36.07 74.83
N LEU A 190 75.11 35.64 73.74
CA LEU A 190 76.53 35.26 73.77
C LEU A 190 77.43 36.41 74.24
N LYS A 191 77.16 37.63 73.76
CA LYS A 191 77.87 38.83 74.18
C LYS A 191 77.65 39.16 75.66
N GLU A 192 76.42 39.01 76.16
CA GLU A 192 76.08 39.21 77.58
C GLU A 192 76.78 38.17 78.49
N MET A 193 76.91 36.93 78.00
CA MET A 193 77.45 35.78 78.74
C MET A 193 78.99 35.68 78.67
N GLY A 194 79.68 36.49 77.86
CA GLY A 194 81.14 36.47 77.73
C GLY A 194 81.72 35.22 77.02
N ILE A 195 80.90 34.50 76.25
CA ILE A 195 81.27 33.26 75.56
C ILE A 195 81.51 33.57 74.08
N ALA A 196 82.65 33.17 73.52
CA ALA A 196 82.94 33.35 72.09
C ALA A 196 82.03 32.43 71.23
N SER A 197 81.39 33.01 70.20
CA SER A 197 80.40 32.33 69.35
C SER A 197 81.00 31.11 68.64
N PRO A 198 80.45 29.88 68.80
CA PRO A 198 80.91 28.74 68.04
C PRO A 198 80.27 28.76 66.64
N VAL A 199 81.10 29.10 65.64
CA VAL A 199 81.00 28.65 64.24
C VAL A 199 79.76 29.10 63.43
N LYS A 200 80.04 29.99 62.48
CA LYS A 200 79.40 29.99 61.15
C LYS A 200 79.65 28.64 60.48
N ASN A 201 78.63 27.80 60.32
CA ASN A 201 78.62 26.86 59.19
C ASN A 201 77.23 26.81 58.57
N THR A 202 77.20 27.32 57.35
CA THR A 202 76.14 27.23 56.36
C THR A 202 75.91 25.79 55.92
N SER A 203 74.65 25.52 55.60
CA SER A 203 74.13 24.69 54.50
C SER A 203 73.34 23.41 54.87
N SER A 204 72.05 23.51 54.52
CA SER A 204 71.17 22.48 53.95
C SER A 204 70.97 21.19 54.75
N THR A 205 69.80 21.10 55.39
CA THR A 205 69.08 19.82 55.47
C THR A 205 67.72 20.04 54.86
N SER A 206 67.67 19.75 53.57
CA SER A 206 66.46 19.60 52.78
C SER A 206 65.49 18.67 53.49
N SER A 207 64.24 19.11 53.53
CA SER A 207 63.07 18.26 53.74
C SER A 207 63.25 16.90 53.08
N GLU A 208 63.17 15.85 53.88
CA GLU A 208 62.90 14.49 53.44
C GLU A 208 61.44 14.46 52.95
N GLN A 209 61.19 15.06 51.79
CA GLN A 209 60.07 14.72 50.95
C GLN A 209 60.49 13.44 50.23
N GLU A 210 59.96 12.30 50.66
CA GLU A 210 59.92 11.12 49.82
C GLU A 210 59.20 11.50 48.52
N SER A 211 59.98 11.78 47.48
CA SER A 211 59.48 11.90 46.12
C SER A 211 58.97 10.52 45.72
N TYR A 212 57.66 10.31 45.86
CA TYR A 212 57.02 9.13 45.31
C TYR A 212 57.19 9.20 43.79
N THR A 213 58.10 8.41 43.23
CA THR A 213 58.28 8.23 41.78
C THR A 213 57.19 7.32 41.18
N GLY A 214 56.05 7.21 41.86
CA GLY A 214 54.91 6.42 41.42
C GLY A 214 54.26 7.04 40.19
N THR A 215 53.97 6.19 39.21
CA THR A 215 53.24 6.60 38.00
C THR A 215 51.81 7.00 38.38
N VAL A 216 51.32 8.12 37.86
CA VAL A 216 49.92 8.53 38.05
C VAL A 216 49.11 8.15 36.80
N HIS A 217 48.06 7.36 36.99
CA HIS A 217 47.12 6.99 35.94
C HIS A 217 45.84 7.85 36.03
N ILE A 218 45.32 8.30 34.89
CA ILE A 218 44.06 9.06 34.80
C ILE A 218 42.99 8.14 34.23
N VAL A 219 41.93 7.88 35.01
CA VAL A 219 40.85 6.95 34.65
C VAL A 219 40.12 7.44 33.41
N SER A 220 40.05 6.58 32.39
CA SER A 220 39.36 6.81 31.11
C SER A 220 38.08 5.98 31.00
N SER A 221 37.27 6.24 29.97
CA SER A 221 36.01 5.50 29.76
C SER A 221 36.26 4.00 29.57
N GLY A 222 35.62 3.18 30.42
CA GLY A 222 35.78 1.72 30.41
C GLY A 222 36.92 1.18 31.28
N ASP A 223 37.69 2.04 31.95
CA ASP A 223 38.69 1.58 32.92
C ASP A 223 38.01 1.03 34.19
N THR A 224 38.49 -0.13 34.64
CA THR A 224 38.19 -0.70 35.96
C THR A 224 39.47 -0.78 36.77
N LEU A 225 39.37 -0.77 38.09
CA LEU A 225 40.55 -0.88 38.95
C LEU A 225 41.33 -2.18 38.69
N SER A 226 40.62 -3.26 38.31
CA SER A 226 41.22 -4.53 37.90
C SER A 226 42.05 -4.42 36.61
N ASN A 227 41.54 -3.71 35.60
CA ASN A 227 42.24 -3.53 34.33
C ASN A 227 43.45 -2.61 34.50
N ILE A 228 43.35 -1.57 35.34
CA ILE A 228 44.47 -0.69 35.69
C ILE A 228 45.54 -1.49 36.44
N ALA A 229 45.16 -2.27 37.45
CA ALA A 229 46.08 -3.13 38.20
C ALA A 229 46.81 -4.13 37.28
N ALA A 230 46.08 -4.78 36.37
CA ALA A 230 46.66 -5.70 35.39
C ALA A 230 47.63 -4.98 34.42
N LYS A 231 47.27 -3.79 33.94
CA LYS A 231 48.09 -2.98 33.04
C LYS A 231 49.43 -2.60 33.65
N TYR A 232 49.43 -2.23 34.93
CA TYR A 232 50.64 -1.86 35.65
C TYR A 232 51.31 -3.04 36.39
N GLN A 233 50.71 -4.24 36.30
CA GLN A 233 51.15 -5.47 36.95
C GLN A 233 51.40 -5.28 38.46
N VAL A 234 50.49 -4.57 39.12
CA VAL A 234 50.44 -4.40 40.58
C VAL A 234 49.14 -5.02 41.10
N SER A 235 49.07 -5.30 42.39
CA SER A 235 47.82 -5.81 42.97
C SER A 235 46.78 -4.69 43.09
N MET A 236 45.50 -5.01 42.85
CA MET A 236 44.41 -4.06 43.08
C MET A 236 44.43 -3.52 44.51
N ARG A 237 44.71 -4.40 45.48
CA ARG A 237 44.77 -4.05 46.91
C ARG A 237 45.84 -2.99 47.20
N ALA A 238 47.02 -3.10 46.59
CA ALA A 238 48.08 -2.09 46.76
C ALA A 238 47.65 -0.72 46.19
N ILE A 239 46.91 -0.71 45.08
CA ILE A 239 46.34 0.54 44.54
C ILE A 239 45.27 1.10 45.49
N GLN A 240 44.40 0.26 46.04
CA GLN A 240 43.36 0.68 46.98
C GLN A 240 43.94 1.28 48.26
N GLU A 241 44.91 0.61 48.87
CA GLU A 241 45.59 1.06 50.08
C GLU A 241 46.34 2.38 49.85
N LEU A 242 47.01 2.52 48.69
CA LEU A 242 47.77 3.74 48.36
C LEU A 242 46.87 4.96 48.07
N ASN A 243 45.65 4.74 47.58
CA ASN A 243 44.74 5.82 47.16
C ASN A 243 43.53 5.99 48.07
N GLY A 244 43.40 5.19 49.14
CA GLY A 244 42.24 5.22 50.05
C GLY A 244 40.93 4.88 49.34
N ILE A 245 40.93 3.87 48.46
CA ILE A 245 39.74 3.44 47.70
C ILE A 245 39.09 2.24 48.40
N ASP A 246 38.01 2.49 49.12
CA ASP A 246 37.27 1.44 49.86
C ASP A 246 36.51 0.48 48.92
N ASP A 247 35.86 1.02 47.88
CA ASP A 247 35.11 0.24 46.89
C ASP A 247 35.77 0.36 45.50
N PRO A 248 36.38 -0.72 44.98
CA PRO A 248 37.10 -0.71 43.71
C PRO A 248 36.19 -0.52 42.48
N SER A 249 34.87 -0.64 42.65
CA SER A 249 33.87 -0.41 41.59
C SER A 249 33.48 1.06 41.44
N ARG A 250 33.93 1.93 42.36
CA ARG A 250 33.57 3.36 42.42
C ARG A 250 34.69 4.28 41.97
N ILE A 251 35.39 3.92 40.90
CA ILE A 251 36.34 4.85 40.26
C ILE A 251 35.62 5.74 39.26
N ILE A 252 35.91 7.04 39.29
CA ILE A 252 35.23 8.06 38.49
C ILE A 252 36.11 8.43 37.29
N LEU A 253 35.49 8.64 36.13
CA LEU A 253 36.18 9.13 34.94
C LEU A 253 36.95 10.43 35.25
N GLY A 254 38.23 10.48 34.86
CA GLY A 254 39.14 11.59 35.15
C GLY A 254 39.80 11.55 36.52
N GLN A 255 39.50 10.57 37.37
CA GLN A 255 40.15 10.39 38.67
C GLN A 255 41.64 10.06 38.49
N ARG A 256 42.50 10.68 39.31
CA ARG A 256 43.94 10.42 39.34
C ARG A 256 44.23 9.32 40.35
N ILE A 257 44.73 8.18 39.87
CA ILE A 257 45.10 7.03 40.68
C ILE A 257 46.63 6.93 40.71
N ARG A 258 47.20 6.95 41.91
CA ARG A 258 48.63 6.73 42.15
C ARG A 258 48.91 5.23 42.06
N ILE A 259 49.85 4.84 41.22
CA ILE A 259 50.25 3.45 41.07
C ILE A 259 51.51 3.22 41.91
N PRO A 260 51.53 2.19 42.78
CA PRO A 260 52.73 1.84 43.52
C PRO A 260 53.87 1.51 42.55
N SER A 261 55.07 1.99 42.84
CA SER A 261 56.29 1.51 42.20
C SER A 261 56.45 0.02 42.51
N ARG A 262 56.91 -0.76 41.52
CA ARG A 262 57.23 -2.19 41.72
C ARG A 262 58.36 -2.40 42.70
#